data_AF-A0A059FAK4-F1
#
_entry.id   AF-A0A059FAK4-F1
#
_cell.length_a   1.000
_cell.length_b   1.000
_cell.length_c   1.000
_cell.angle_alpha   90.00
_cell.angle_beta   90.00
_cell.angle_gamma   90.00
#
_symmetry.space_group_name_H-M   'P 1'
#
loop_
_entity.id
_entity.type
_entity.pdbx_description
1 polymer ?
#
loop_
_entity_poly.entity_id
_entity_poly.type
_entity_poly.pdbx_seq_one_letter_code
_entity_poly.pdbx_strand_id
1 'polypeptide(L)'
;MADDAAAIGSLDFDAQALKAKYRAERDKRVRADGNNQYVNMAGEFAHYIEDPYVERVERAPISDHTDVIVIGGGFGGLLAGAKLRDAGVTDIRLIEKGGDFGGTWYWNRYPGAACDIESYIYLPLLEETGYMPVEKYSRAPEILEHSRRIARQYGL
;
A
#
# COMPACT_ATOMS: atom_id res chain seq x y z
N MET A 1 20.62 2.17 -33.06
CA MET A 1 20.77 2.57 -31.65
C MET A 1 22.03 3.41 -31.57
N ALA A 2 21.88 4.71 -31.82
CA ALA A 2 22.97 5.66 -31.84
C ALA A 2 23.20 6.17 -30.41
N ASP A 3 24.38 5.87 -29.89
CA ASP A 3 25.24 6.75 -29.08
C ASP A 3 24.62 7.61 -27.95
N ASP A 4 23.86 6.98 -27.04
CA ASP A 4 23.51 7.58 -25.74
C ASP A 4 24.74 7.81 -24.84
N ALA A 5 25.93 7.32 -25.22
CA ALA A 5 27.16 7.47 -24.47
C ALA A 5 27.68 8.93 -24.48
N ALA A 6 27.32 9.73 -25.49
CA ALA A 6 27.78 11.11 -25.60
C ALA A 6 27.18 12.05 -24.53
N ALA A 7 26.06 11.69 -23.90
CA ALA A 7 25.37 12.57 -22.95
C ALA A 7 25.90 12.52 -21.51
N ILE A 8 26.70 11.49 -21.15
CA ILE A 8 27.00 11.17 -19.74
C ILE A 8 28.49 11.39 -19.37
N GLY A 9 29.31 11.89 -20.31
CA GLY A 9 30.76 12.02 -20.10
C GLY A 9 31.45 10.66 -19.87
N SER A 10 32.76 10.67 -19.63
CA SER A 10 33.48 9.46 -19.22
C SER A 10 33.13 9.11 -17.77
N LEU A 11 32.69 7.88 -17.53
CA LEU A 11 32.43 7.39 -16.18
C LEU A 11 33.74 7.33 -15.38
N ASP A 12 33.68 7.69 -14.10
CA ASP A 12 34.77 7.57 -13.13
C ASP A 12 34.95 6.14 -12.60
N PHE A 13 34.15 5.18 -13.10
CA PHE A 13 34.21 3.75 -12.75
C PHE A 13 34.07 2.84 -13.98
N ASP A 14 34.53 1.59 -13.83
CA ASP A 14 34.35 0.55 -14.85
C ASP A 14 32.93 -0.03 -14.81
N ALA A 15 32.09 0.42 -15.75
CA ALA A 15 30.72 -0.05 -15.89
C ALA A 15 30.61 -1.55 -16.24
N GLN A 16 31.60 -2.13 -16.93
CA GLN A 16 31.58 -3.55 -17.28
C GLN A 16 31.90 -4.42 -16.06
N ALA A 17 32.88 -4.02 -15.26
CA ALA A 17 33.16 -4.66 -13.97
C ALA A 17 31.95 -4.59 -13.02
N LEU A 18 31.29 -3.43 -12.93
CA LEU A 18 30.08 -3.28 -12.11
C LEU A 18 28.95 -4.22 -12.58
N LYS A 19 28.68 -4.27 -13.88
CA LYS A 19 27.69 -5.19 -14.46
C LYS A 19 28.05 -6.66 -14.22
N ALA A 20 29.33 -7.01 -14.27
CA ALA A 20 29.79 -8.36 -13.96
C ALA A 20 29.53 -8.72 -12.49
N LYS A 21 29.79 -7.78 -11.57
CA LYS A 21 29.48 -7.94 -10.14
C LYS A 21 27.98 -8.13 -9.90
N TYR A 22 27.12 -7.36 -10.56
CA TYR A 22 25.66 -7.55 -10.47
C TYR A 22 25.22 -8.94 -10.92
N ARG A 23 25.74 -9.44 -12.05
CA ARG A 23 25.45 -10.81 -12.51
C ARG A 23 25.89 -11.85 -11.49
N ALA A 24 27.11 -11.73 -10.96
CA ALA A 24 27.62 -12.66 -9.96
C ALA A 24 26.77 -12.68 -8.68
N GLU A 25 26.27 -11.54 -8.20
CA GLU A 25 25.39 -11.49 -7.02
C GLU A 25 23.97 -12.01 -7.29
N ARG A 26 23.43 -11.79 -8.49
CA ARG A 26 22.18 -12.38 -8.96
C ARG A 26 22.29 -13.90 -8.96
N ASP A 27 23.33 -14.45 -9.59
CA ASP A 27 23.49 -15.89 -9.82
C ASP A 27 23.60 -16.71 -8.54
N LYS A 28 24.06 -16.11 -7.42
CA LYS A 28 24.02 -16.74 -6.10
C LYS A 28 22.60 -17.04 -5.58
N ARG A 29 21.59 -16.34 -6.10
CA ARG A 29 20.22 -16.33 -5.57
C ARG A 29 19.18 -16.78 -6.59
N VAL A 30 19.58 -17.03 -7.84
CA VAL A 30 18.68 -17.60 -8.85
C VAL A 30 18.33 -19.02 -8.41
N ARG A 31 17.04 -19.29 -8.27
CA ARG A 31 16.53 -20.62 -7.93
C ARG A 31 15.67 -21.17 -9.07
N ALA A 32 15.81 -22.47 -9.32
CA ALA A 32 15.09 -23.17 -10.38
C ALA A 32 13.59 -23.32 -10.09
N ASP A 33 13.20 -23.34 -8.81
CA ASP A 33 11.81 -23.45 -8.37
C ASP A 33 11.06 -22.11 -8.33
N GLY A 34 11.72 -20.98 -8.59
CA GLY A 34 11.08 -19.67 -8.78
C GLY A 34 10.15 -19.30 -7.62
N ASN A 35 8.91 -18.90 -7.92
CA ASN A 35 7.92 -18.53 -6.89
C ASN A 35 7.42 -19.73 -6.07
N ASN A 36 7.62 -20.97 -6.53
CA ASN A 36 7.22 -22.16 -5.78
C ASN A 36 8.08 -22.38 -4.53
N GLN A 37 9.16 -21.59 -4.37
CA GLN A 37 9.94 -21.57 -3.14
C GLN A 37 9.16 -21.02 -1.92
N TYR A 38 8.08 -20.28 -2.16
CA TYR A 38 7.23 -19.71 -1.12
C TYR A 38 6.05 -20.63 -0.82
N VAL A 39 5.70 -20.73 0.46
CA VAL A 39 4.53 -21.47 0.92
C VAL A 39 3.39 -20.50 1.20
N ASN A 40 2.16 -20.89 0.86
CA ASN A 40 0.98 -20.11 1.20
C ASN A 40 0.73 -20.17 2.72
N MET A 41 0.19 -19.09 3.27
CA MET A 41 -0.28 -19.05 4.66
C MET A 41 -1.62 -19.79 4.79
N ALA A 42 -1.55 -21.12 4.72
CA ALA A 42 -2.67 -22.03 4.79
C ALA A 42 -2.39 -23.17 5.78
N GLY A 43 -3.43 -23.93 6.16
CA GLY A 43 -3.30 -25.02 7.12
C GLY A 43 -2.84 -24.50 8.49
N GLU A 44 -1.72 -25.02 8.99
CA GLU A 44 -1.12 -24.57 10.26
C GLU A 44 -0.75 -23.07 10.27
N PHE A 45 -0.48 -22.48 9.11
CA PHE A 45 -0.09 -21.07 8.97
C PHE A 45 -1.27 -20.12 8.74
N ALA A 46 -2.52 -20.62 8.70
CA ALA A 46 -3.68 -19.81 8.38
C ALA A 46 -3.92 -18.67 9.39
N HIS A 47 -3.51 -18.85 10.65
CA HIS A 47 -3.67 -17.83 11.68
C HIS A 47 -2.85 -16.54 11.40
N TYR A 48 -1.80 -16.61 10.58
CA TYR A 48 -1.00 -15.42 10.22
C TYR A 48 -1.71 -14.43 9.31
N ILE A 49 -2.82 -14.84 8.68
CA ILE A 49 -3.63 -13.96 7.81
C ILE A 49 -4.92 -13.50 8.48
N GLU A 50 -5.15 -13.87 9.74
CA GLU A 50 -6.25 -13.37 10.55
C GLU A 50 -5.95 -11.97 11.05
N ASP A 51 -7.00 -11.21 11.39
CA ASP A 51 -6.85 -9.86 11.93
C ASP A 51 -6.46 -9.91 13.40
N PRO A 52 -5.23 -9.50 13.78
CA PRO A 52 -4.79 -9.54 15.17
C PRO A 52 -5.28 -8.33 15.97
N TYR A 53 -5.89 -7.33 15.32
CA TYR A 53 -6.22 -6.03 15.93
C TYR A 53 -7.68 -5.91 16.34
N VAL A 54 -8.54 -6.82 15.90
CA VAL A 54 -9.97 -6.80 16.17
C VAL A 54 -10.50 -8.20 16.35
N GLU A 55 -11.40 -8.39 17.30
CA GLU A 55 -12.16 -9.62 17.39
C GLU A 55 -13.18 -9.68 16.26
N ARG A 56 -13.31 -10.85 15.63
CA ARG A 56 -14.31 -11.06 14.59
C ARG A 56 -15.71 -10.92 15.21
N VAL A 57 -16.46 -9.94 14.70
CA VAL A 57 -17.87 -9.76 15.07
C VAL A 57 -18.75 -10.55 14.11
N GLU A 58 -19.48 -11.53 14.65
CA GLU A 58 -20.49 -12.26 13.88
C GLU A 58 -21.68 -11.34 13.56
N ARG A 59 -22.03 -11.27 12.29
CA ARG A 59 -23.15 -10.46 11.77
C ARG A 59 -23.82 -11.17 10.60
N ALA A 60 -25.09 -10.87 10.38
CA ALA A 60 -25.79 -11.37 9.19
C ALA A 60 -25.11 -10.87 7.90
N PRO A 61 -25.09 -11.69 6.83
CA PRO A 61 -24.62 -11.23 5.53
C PRO A 61 -25.51 -10.09 5.04
N ILE A 62 -24.90 -9.13 4.34
CA ILE A 62 -25.64 -8.06 3.66
C ILE A 62 -25.96 -8.55 2.26
N SER A 63 -27.24 -8.53 1.89
CA SER A 63 -27.73 -8.95 0.57
C SER A 63 -28.64 -7.86 0.00
N ASP A 64 -28.06 -6.98 -0.82
CA ASP A 64 -28.71 -5.83 -1.42
C ASP A 64 -28.01 -5.45 -2.75
N HIS A 65 -28.41 -4.33 -3.33
CA HIS A 65 -27.79 -3.74 -4.51
C HIS A 65 -27.12 -2.42 -4.14
N THR A 66 -26.00 -2.13 -4.79
CA THR A 66 -25.31 -0.83 -4.71
C THR A 66 -24.76 -0.49 -6.09
N ASP A 67 -24.72 0.80 -6.43
CA ASP A 67 -24.25 1.25 -7.74
C ASP A 67 -22.76 0.96 -7.97
N VAL A 68 -21.92 1.15 -6.94
CA VAL A 68 -20.47 0.94 -7.04
C VAL A 68 -19.90 0.19 -5.84
N ILE A 69 -19.19 -0.89 -6.10
CA ILE A 69 -18.42 -1.64 -5.09
C ILE A 69 -16.93 -1.41 -5.30
N VAL A 70 -16.23 -1.10 -4.21
CA VAL A 70 -14.77 -1.01 -4.15
C VAL A 70 -14.25 -2.04 -3.16
N ILE A 71 -13.34 -2.90 -3.59
CA ILE A 71 -12.70 -3.90 -2.73
C ILE A 71 -11.36 -3.34 -2.22
N GLY A 72 -11.26 -3.18 -0.90
CA GLY A 72 -10.10 -2.64 -0.19
C GLY A 72 -10.37 -1.27 0.44
N GLY A 73 -10.08 -1.16 1.74
CA GLY A 73 -10.18 0.05 2.55
C GLY A 73 -8.85 0.79 2.73
N GLY A 74 -7.86 0.53 1.88
CA GLY A 74 -6.60 1.29 1.84
C GLY A 74 -6.70 2.58 1.04
N PHE A 75 -5.59 3.30 0.86
CA PHE A 75 -5.56 4.56 0.12
C PHE A 75 -6.13 4.47 -1.30
N GLY A 76 -5.94 3.37 -2.02
CA GLY A 76 -6.55 3.19 -3.34
C GLY A 76 -8.09 3.22 -3.29
N GLY A 77 -8.68 2.49 -2.33
CA GLY A 77 -10.13 2.47 -2.16
C GLY A 77 -10.69 3.78 -1.60
N LEU A 78 -9.97 4.40 -0.67
CA LEU A 78 -10.31 5.72 -0.13
C LEU A 78 -10.28 6.81 -1.21
N LEU A 79 -9.26 6.83 -2.07
CA LEU A 79 -9.18 7.75 -3.21
C LEU A 79 -10.32 7.51 -4.20
N ALA A 80 -10.61 6.26 -4.54
CA ALA A 80 -11.73 5.92 -5.41
C ALA A 80 -13.06 6.40 -4.81
N GLY A 81 -13.32 6.10 -3.54
CA GLY A 81 -14.51 6.54 -2.81
C GLY A 81 -14.61 8.07 -2.76
N ALA A 82 -13.53 8.76 -2.42
CA ALA A 82 -13.48 10.23 -2.39
C ALA A 82 -13.80 10.84 -3.77
N LYS A 83 -13.20 10.34 -4.85
CA LYS A 83 -13.47 10.86 -6.19
C LYS A 83 -14.86 10.52 -6.72
N LEU A 84 -15.42 9.38 -6.33
CA LEU A 84 -16.82 9.06 -6.61
C LEU A 84 -17.78 10.01 -5.87
N ARG A 85 -17.50 10.31 -4.60
CA ARG A 85 -18.25 11.31 -3.82
C ARG A 85 -18.17 12.71 -4.45
N ASP A 86 -16.97 13.15 -4.84
CA ASP A 86 -16.76 14.42 -5.54
C ASP A 86 -17.56 14.49 -6.85
N ALA A 87 -17.70 13.36 -7.55
CA ALA A 87 -18.48 13.23 -8.78
C ALA A 87 -20.00 13.12 -8.55
N GLY A 88 -20.47 13.17 -7.30
CA GLY A 88 -21.88 13.09 -6.94
C GLY A 88 -22.46 11.68 -6.87
N VAL A 89 -21.62 10.64 -6.92
CA VAL A 89 -22.06 9.25 -6.71
C VAL A 89 -22.25 9.01 -5.22
N THR A 90 -23.48 8.68 -4.83
CA THR A 90 -23.86 8.58 -3.41
C THR A 90 -24.02 7.14 -2.91
N ASP A 91 -24.37 6.20 -3.78
CA ASP A 91 -24.50 4.79 -3.46
C ASP A 91 -23.21 4.03 -3.76
N ILE A 92 -22.31 4.03 -2.79
CA ILE A 92 -21.00 3.38 -2.88
C ILE A 92 -20.79 2.48 -1.67
N ARG A 93 -20.14 1.33 -1.89
CA ARG A 93 -19.73 0.42 -0.82
C ARG A 93 -18.27 0.05 -0.92
N LEU A 94 -17.53 0.29 0.15
CA LEU A 94 -16.19 -0.22 0.34
C LEU A 94 -16.26 -1.52 1.16
N ILE A 95 -15.56 -2.56 0.70
CA ILE A 95 -15.48 -3.85 1.40
C ILE A 95 -14.02 -4.10 1.74
N GLU A 96 -13.71 -4.16 3.04
CA GLU A 96 -12.37 -4.40 3.58
C GLU A 96 -12.38 -5.68 4.43
N LYS A 97 -11.29 -6.44 4.38
CA LYS A 97 -11.10 -7.64 5.19
C LYS A 97 -10.72 -7.28 6.62
N GLY A 98 -9.88 -6.28 6.80
CA GLY A 98 -9.48 -5.74 8.11
C GLY A 98 -10.63 -5.05 8.80
N GLY A 99 -10.53 -4.90 10.13
CA GLY A 99 -11.59 -4.28 10.92
C GLY A 99 -11.75 -2.77 10.77
N ASP A 100 -10.91 -2.09 9.98
CA ASP A 100 -10.97 -0.64 9.79
C ASP A 100 -10.26 -0.23 8.49
N PHE A 101 -10.38 1.04 8.10
CA PHE A 101 -9.66 1.63 6.99
C PHE A 101 -8.14 1.68 7.25
N GLY A 102 -7.37 1.73 6.16
CA GLY A 102 -5.92 1.91 6.16
C GLY A 102 -5.16 0.94 5.28
N GLY A 103 -5.75 -0.22 4.95
CA GLY A 103 -5.11 -1.24 4.13
C GLY A 103 -3.73 -1.59 4.69
N THR A 104 -2.66 -1.38 3.92
CA THR A 104 -1.27 -1.55 4.39
C THR A 104 -1.03 -0.96 5.78
N TRP A 105 -1.55 0.25 6.05
CA TRP A 105 -1.32 0.97 7.31
C TRP A 105 -2.25 0.52 8.45
N TYR A 106 -3.33 -0.21 8.12
CA TYR A 106 -4.11 -0.95 9.10
C TYR A 106 -3.35 -2.20 9.55
N TRP A 107 -2.83 -2.97 8.60
CA TRP A 107 -2.22 -4.28 8.85
C TRP A 107 -0.80 -4.19 9.41
N ASN A 108 -0.01 -3.20 9.01
CA ASN A 108 1.40 -3.09 9.42
C ASN A 108 1.56 -2.14 10.60
N ARG A 109 1.60 -2.70 11.82
CA ARG A 109 1.82 -1.94 13.07
C ARG A 109 3.07 -2.40 13.84
N TYR A 110 4.06 -2.95 13.14
CA TYR A 110 5.32 -3.34 13.76
C TYR A 110 6.11 -2.10 14.25
N PRO A 111 6.92 -2.21 15.31
CA PRO A 111 7.70 -1.09 15.82
C PRO A 111 8.62 -0.49 14.75
N GLY A 112 8.51 0.82 14.52
CA GLY A 112 9.31 1.54 13.52
C GLY A 112 8.74 1.55 12.10
N ALA A 113 7.54 1.01 11.87
CA ALA A 113 6.86 1.11 10.58
C ALA A 113 6.65 2.59 10.17
N ALA A 114 7.05 2.92 8.94
CA ALA A 114 6.97 4.26 8.36
C ALA A 114 6.92 4.17 6.83
N CYS A 115 6.49 5.23 6.15
CA CYS A 115 6.67 5.36 4.72
C CYS A 115 8.12 5.74 4.36
N ASP A 116 8.56 5.36 3.17
CA ASP A 116 9.88 5.66 2.61
C ASP A 116 9.86 6.84 1.62
N ILE A 117 8.66 7.28 1.22
CA ILE A 117 8.41 8.48 0.44
C ILE A 117 8.08 9.64 1.38
N GLU A 118 8.48 10.86 1.01
CA GLU A 118 8.16 12.06 1.78
C GLU A 118 6.65 12.18 2.00
N SER A 119 6.23 12.48 3.23
CA SER A 119 4.83 12.43 3.65
C SER A 119 3.91 13.32 2.80
N TYR A 120 4.40 14.50 2.41
CA TYR A 120 3.64 15.48 1.62
C TYR A 120 3.40 15.02 0.16
N ILE A 121 4.16 14.03 -0.29
CA ILE A 121 4.05 13.42 -1.63
C ILE A 121 3.23 12.12 -1.53
N TYR A 122 3.40 11.37 -0.43
CA TYR A 122 2.80 10.05 -0.26
C TYR A 122 1.37 10.08 0.26
N LEU A 123 1.07 10.96 1.22
CA LEU A 123 -0.25 11.00 1.84
C LEU A 123 -1.25 11.68 0.90
N PRO A 124 -2.35 10.99 0.54
CA PRO A 124 -3.32 11.53 -0.40
C PRO A 124 -4.21 12.58 0.28
N LEU A 125 -4.76 13.51 -0.51
CA LEU A 125 -5.81 14.43 -0.06
C LEU A 125 -5.40 15.35 1.10
N LEU A 126 -4.12 15.72 1.20
CA LEU A 126 -3.64 16.62 2.27
C LEU A 126 -4.29 18.01 2.21
N GLU A 127 -4.45 18.56 1.00
CA GLU A 127 -5.10 19.86 0.79
C GLU A 127 -6.59 19.78 1.13
N GLU A 128 -7.29 18.77 0.60
CA GLU A 128 -8.72 18.57 0.86
C GLU A 128 -8.99 18.34 2.35
N THR A 129 -8.13 17.59 3.04
CA THR A 129 -8.29 17.31 4.48
C THR A 129 -7.75 18.39 5.40
N GLY A 130 -7.02 19.37 4.85
CA GLY A 130 -6.29 20.39 5.61
C GLY A 130 -5.23 19.79 6.56
N TYR A 131 -4.82 18.55 6.34
CA TYR A 131 -3.88 17.87 7.23
C TYR A 131 -2.44 18.21 6.88
N MET A 132 -1.63 18.54 7.89
CA MET A 132 -0.19 18.73 7.75
C MET A 132 0.56 17.58 8.45
N PRO A 133 1.32 16.76 7.71
CA PRO A 133 2.12 15.69 8.30
C PRO A 133 3.18 16.24 9.27
N VAL A 134 3.37 15.56 10.40
CA VAL A 134 4.22 16.06 11.50
C VAL A 134 5.71 15.80 11.29
N GLU A 135 6.05 14.77 10.51
CA GLU A 135 7.41 14.39 10.15
C GLU A 135 7.54 14.31 8.62
N LYS A 136 8.77 14.51 8.11
CA LYS A 136 9.09 14.38 6.68
C LYS A 136 8.78 12.98 6.12
N TYR A 137 8.87 11.95 6.97
CA TYR A 137 8.48 10.57 6.67
C TYR A 137 7.54 10.07 7.77
N SER A 138 6.26 9.95 7.45
CA SER A 138 5.21 9.61 8.41
C SER A 138 5.34 8.19 8.93
N ARG A 139 5.11 8.04 10.23
CA ARG A 139 5.05 6.72 10.88
C ARG A 139 3.69 6.09 10.71
N ALA A 140 3.63 4.76 10.70
CA ALA A 140 2.40 4.01 10.44
C ALA A 140 1.17 4.48 11.25
N PRO A 141 1.26 4.83 12.56
CA PRO A 141 0.10 5.34 13.30
C PRO A 141 -0.49 6.64 12.74
N GLU A 142 0.36 7.55 12.25
CA GLU A 142 -0.07 8.81 11.62
C GLU A 142 -0.80 8.54 10.30
N ILE A 143 -0.26 7.62 9.50
CA ILE A 143 -0.81 7.25 8.19
C ILE A 143 -2.15 6.51 8.35
N LEU A 144 -2.25 5.64 9.36
CA LEU A 144 -3.50 4.97 9.73
C LEU A 144 -4.57 6.00 10.14
N GLU A 145 -4.21 6.94 11.01
CA GLU A 145 -5.13 8.01 11.40
C GLU A 145 -5.52 8.90 10.21
N HIS A 146 -4.61 9.09 9.26
CA HIS A 146 -4.90 9.80 8.02
C HIS A 146 -5.87 9.05 7.09
N SER A 147 -5.77 7.73 7.02
CA SER A 147 -6.76 6.90 6.33
C SER A 147 -8.16 7.08 6.92
N ARG A 148 -8.28 7.10 8.25
CA ARG A 148 -9.54 7.35 8.95
C ARG A 148 -10.07 8.77 8.75
N ARG A 149 -9.17 9.76 8.69
CA ARG A 149 -9.53 11.16 8.40
C ARG A 149 -10.20 11.28 7.04
N ILE A 150 -9.63 10.66 6.01
CA ILE A 150 -10.22 10.63 4.67
C ILE A 150 -11.59 9.95 4.71
N ALA A 151 -11.70 8.76 5.31
CA ALA A 151 -12.96 8.03 5.40
C ALA A 151 -14.07 8.90 6.04
N ARG A 152 -13.78 9.54 7.18
CA ARG A 152 -14.73 10.43 7.86
C ARG A 152 -15.11 11.65 7.01
N GLN A 153 -14.15 12.27 6.35
CA GLN A 153 -14.40 13.48 5.54
C GLN A 153 -15.31 13.21 4.34
N TYR A 154 -15.15 12.06 3.70
CA TYR A 154 -15.93 11.69 2.52
C TYR A 154 -17.16 10.82 2.83
N GLY A 155 -17.44 10.56 4.12
CA GLY A 155 -18.56 9.72 4.55
C GLY A 155 -18.50 8.32 3.92
N LEU A 156 -17.33 7.70 3.96
CA LEU A 156 -17.06 6.35 3.46
C LEU A 156 -17.21 5.29 4.56
#